data_AF-A0A9Q0KI41-F1
#
_entry.id   AF-A0A9Q0KI41-F1
#
_cell.length_a   1.000
_cell.length_b   1.000
_cell.length_c   1.000
_cell.angle_alpha   90.00
_cell.angle_beta   90.00
_cell.angle_gamma   90.00
#
_symmetry.space_group_name_H-M   'P 1'
#
loop_
_entity.id
_entity.type
_entity.pdbx_description
1 polymer ?
#
loop_
_entity_poly.entity_id
_entity_poly.type
_entity_poly.pdbx_seq_one_letter_code
_entity_poly.pdbx_strand_id
1 'polypeptide(L)'
;MDLETDPKKESKLMQKILMCIRNLKKTEFYHTFLNQIQAPQIKDHFSRVLGSESKMQMVIYGIGSIESYEPPRLQLSLAILIKRKFEWIGDIMIFYLVLATTETRVFEAFGCHVLSVNEHGRRQALKPTIFFMPRCEAVLYDNLL
;
A
#
# COMPACT_ATOMS: atom_id res chain seq x y z
N MET A 1 5.82 24.38 -8.35
CA MET A 1 6.82 24.07 -7.30
C MET A 1 6.09 24.27 -5.98
N ASP A 2 5.45 23.23 -5.43
CA ASP A 2 4.78 23.31 -4.13
C ASP A 2 5.84 23.24 -3.04
N LEU A 3 6.47 24.40 -2.78
CA LEU A 3 7.66 24.48 -1.93
C LEU A 3 7.33 24.48 -0.43
N GLU A 4 6.08 24.63 -0.03
CA GLU A 4 5.68 24.59 1.38
C GLU A 4 4.48 23.68 1.58
N THR A 5 4.67 22.70 2.46
CA THR A 5 3.59 21.83 2.92
C THR A 5 2.73 22.61 3.89
N ASP A 6 1.44 22.77 3.58
CA ASP A 6 0.47 23.35 4.52
C ASP A 6 0.22 22.33 5.65
N PRO A 7 0.67 22.59 6.90
CA PRO A 7 0.49 21.64 8.00
C PRO A 7 -0.98 21.33 8.28
N LYS A 8 -1.89 22.25 7.95
CA LYS A 8 -3.33 22.03 8.09
C LYS A 8 -3.84 21.02 7.06
N LYS A 9 -3.33 21.06 5.82
CA LYS A 9 -3.67 20.06 4.79
C LYS A 9 -3.15 18.69 5.17
N GLU A 10 -1.89 18.61 5.63
CA GLU A 10 -1.28 17.37 6.09
C GLU A 10 -2.10 16.75 7.23
N SER A 11 -2.40 17.52 8.27
CA SER A 11 -3.20 17.07 9.41
C SER A 11 -4.60 16.62 8.98
N LYS A 12 -5.28 17.37 8.12
CA LYS A 12 -6.61 17.01 7.59
C LYS A 12 -6.56 15.71 6.80
N LEU A 13 -5.53 15.51 5.99
CA LEU A 13 -5.35 14.29 5.20
C LEU A 13 -5.04 13.08 6.11
N MET A 14 -4.17 13.24 7.11
CA MET A 14 -3.94 12.21 8.13
C MET A 14 -5.25 11.78 8.81
N GLN A 15 -6.09 12.73 9.23
CA GLN A 15 -7.38 12.43 9.85
C GLN A 15 -8.31 11.65 8.91
N LYS A 16 -8.35 12.00 7.61
CA LYS A 16 -9.10 11.24 6.62
C LYS A 16 -8.61 9.78 6.52
N ILE A 17 -7.29 9.55 6.48
CA ILE A 17 -6.74 8.18 6.44
C ILE A 17 -7.07 7.42 7.73
N LEU A 18 -6.89 8.04 8.91
CA LEU A 18 -7.23 7.41 10.19
C LEU A 18 -8.71 7.03 10.27
N MET A 19 -9.61 7.87 9.72
CA MET A 19 -11.03 7.58 9.62
C MET A 19 -11.29 6.40 8.67
N CYS A 20 -10.65 6.36 7.49
CA CYS A 20 -10.73 5.23 6.57
C CYS A 20 -10.27 3.92 7.24
N ILE A 21 -9.12 3.92 7.92
CA ILE A 21 -8.61 2.78 8.69
C ILE A 21 -9.62 2.30 9.74
N ARG A 22 -10.19 3.24 10.52
CA ARG A 22 -11.15 2.93 11.58
C ARG A 22 -12.44 2.34 11.01
N ASN A 23 -12.95 2.91 9.93
CA ASN A 23 -14.19 2.47 9.31
C ASN A 23 -14.00 1.12 8.62
N LEU A 24 -12.92 0.97 7.85
CA LEU A 24 -12.61 -0.27 7.14
C LEU A 24 -12.48 -1.46 8.11
N LYS A 25 -11.81 -1.27 9.26
CA LYS A 25 -11.72 -2.28 10.33
C LYS A 25 -13.07 -2.81 10.82
N LYS A 26 -14.15 -2.03 10.71
CA LYS A 26 -15.49 -2.41 11.18
C LYS A 26 -16.32 -3.09 10.09
N THR A 27 -15.88 -3.06 8.84
CA THR A 27 -16.65 -3.62 7.72
C THR A 27 -16.60 -5.14 7.71
N GLU A 28 -17.68 -5.78 7.27
CA GLU A 28 -17.68 -7.22 7.01
C GLU A 28 -16.63 -7.59 5.96
N PHE A 29 -16.46 -6.76 4.93
CA PHE A 29 -15.42 -6.92 3.91
C PHE A 29 -14.04 -7.17 4.52
N TYR A 30 -13.60 -6.33 5.48
CA TYR A 30 -12.28 -6.48 6.09
C TYR A 30 -12.15 -7.78 6.88
N HIS A 31 -13.18 -8.18 7.63
CA HIS A 31 -13.17 -9.43 8.39
C HIS A 31 -13.14 -10.65 7.45
N THR A 32 -13.98 -10.64 6.42
CA THR A 32 -14.01 -11.70 5.39
C THR A 32 -12.67 -11.78 4.65
N PHE A 33 -12.09 -10.65 4.28
CA PHE A 33 -10.76 -10.59 3.66
C PHE A 33 -9.69 -11.22 4.57
N LEU A 34 -9.67 -10.88 5.86
CA LEU A 34 -8.71 -11.49 6.80
C LEU A 34 -8.91 -13.00 6.92
N ASN A 35 -10.16 -13.46 7.03
CA ASN A 35 -10.47 -14.89 7.12
C ASN A 35 -9.99 -15.64 5.87
N GLN A 36 -10.14 -15.06 4.68
CA GLN A 36 -9.65 -15.64 3.43
C GLN A 36 -8.13 -15.72 3.37
N ILE A 37 -7.42 -14.65 3.75
CA ILE A 37 -5.95 -14.64 3.80
C ILE A 37 -5.41 -15.65 4.81
N GLN A 38 -6.13 -15.86 5.92
CA GLN A 38 -5.77 -16.82 6.96
C GLN A 38 -6.23 -18.26 6.68
N ALA A 39 -7.02 -18.48 5.62
CA ALA A 39 -7.44 -19.82 5.25
C ALA A 39 -6.20 -20.70 4.97
N PRO A 40 -6.15 -21.95 5.47
CA PRO A 40 -4.93 -22.78 5.42
C PRO A 40 -4.28 -22.84 4.05
N GLN A 41 -5.08 -23.04 3.00
CA GLN A 41 -4.60 -23.10 1.62
C GLN A 41 -3.92 -21.80 1.17
N ILE A 42 -4.47 -20.64 1.53
CA ILE A 42 -3.91 -19.33 1.16
C ILE A 42 -2.67 -19.02 2.00
N LYS A 43 -2.73 -19.31 3.30
CA LYS A 43 -1.59 -19.16 4.22
C LYS A 43 -0.39 -20.02 3.81
N ASP A 44 -0.63 -21.24 3.32
CA ASP A 44 0.41 -22.15 2.85
C ASP A 44 1.06 -21.62 1.56
N HIS A 45 0.30 -20.95 0.69
CA HIS A 45 0.87 -20.28 -0.47
C HIS A 45 1.80 -19.13 -0.06
N PHE A 46 1.38 -18.30 0.90
CA PHE A 46 2.25 -17.24 1.42
C PHE A 46 3.51 -17.82 2.08
N SER A 47 3.39 -18.88 2.88
CA SER A 47 4.54 -19.55 3.51
C SER A 47 5.53 -20.08 2.46
N ARG A 48 5.03 -20.65 1.36
CA ARG A 48 5.88 -21.13 0.25
C ARG A 48 6.60 -20.01 -0.48
N VAL A 49 5.90 -18.92 -0.81
CA VAL A 49 6.50 -17.75 -1.46
C VAL A 49 7.51 -17.08 -0.53
N LEU A 50 7.26 -17.08 0.78
CA LEU A 50 8.15 -16.51 1.78
C LEU A 50 9.47 -17.29 1.86
N GLY A 51 9.42 -18.62 1.74
CA GLY A 51 10.60 -19.47 1.72
C GLY A 51 11.41 -19.33 3.02
N SER A 52 12.70 -19.02 2.89
CA SER A 52 13.60 -18.77 4.03
C SER A 52 13.56 -17.31 4.53
N GLU A 53 12.88 -16.43 3.83
CA GLU A 53 12.77 -15.02 4.23
C GLU A 53 11.82 -14.86 5.41
N SER A 54 11.99 -13.78 6.17
CA SER A 54 11.09 -13.48 7.30
C SER A 54 9.89 -12.63 6.89
N LYS A 55 10.03 -11.83 5.82
CA LYS A 55 9.02 -10.85 5.40
C LYS A 55 8.96 -10.70 3.89
N MET A 56 7.75 -10.47 3.37
CA MET A 56 7.51 -10.02 2.01
C MET A 56 7.38 -8.50 1.98
N GLN A 57 8.16 -7.83 1.14
CA GLN A 57 7.91 -6.41 0.91
C GLN A 57 6.61 -6.22 0.11
N MET A 58 5.94 -5.10 0.29
CA MET A 58 4.80 -4.69 -0.53
C MET A 58 5.20 -3.50 -1.38
N VAL A 59 4.92 -3.57 -2.67
CA VAL A 59 5.17 -2.49 -3.64
C VAL A 59 3.86 -2.06 -4.21
N ILE A 60 3.53 -0.78 -4.07
CA ILE A 60 2.27 -0.20 -4.49
C ILE A 60 2.52 0.69 -5.71
N TYR A 61 1.88 0.32 -6.83
CA TYR A 61 1.82 1.13 -8.04
C TYR A 61 0.37 1.55 -8.31
N GLY A 62 0.19 2.76 -8.84
CA GLY A 62 -1.14 3.21 -9.26
C GLY A 62 -2.11 3.39 -8.08
N ILE A 63 -1.63 3.83 -6.91
CA ILE A 63 -2.55 4.14 -5.82
C ILE A 63 -3.42 5.35 -6.16
N GLY A 64 -2.84 6.39 -6.79
CA GLY A 64 -3.47 7.67 -7.15
C GLY A 64 -3.64 8.63 -5.97
N SER A 65 -4.21 9.82 -6.20
CA SER A 65 -4.22 10.90 -5.18
C SER A 65 -5.12 10.57 -3.97
N ILE A 66 -4.48 10.37 -2.81
CA ILE A 66 -5.13 10.23 -1.50
C ILE A 66 -5.68 11.56 -1.00
N GLU A 67 -5.16 12.70 -1.46
CA GLU A 67 -5.70 14.02 -1.13
C GLU A 67 -7.07 14.23 -1.79
N SER A 68 -7.16 13.96 -3.10
CA SER A 68 -8.35 14.25 -3.90
C SER A 68 -9.47 13.23 -3.71
N TYR A 69 -9.17 11.93 -3.65
CA TYR A 69 -10.20 10.88 -3.81
C TYR A 69 -10.27 9.91 -2.63
N GLU A 70 -11.46 9.36 -2.38
CA GLU A 70 -11.67 8.37 -1.31
C GLU A 70 -11.13 6.97 -1.61
N PRO A 71 -11.32 6.39 -2.82
CA PRO A 71 -10.79 5.07 -3.14
C PRO A 71 -9.28 4.88 -2.84
N PRO A 72 -8.36 5.78 -3.26
CA PRO A 72 -6.95 5.69 -2.87
C PRO A 72 -6.72 5.71 -1.35
N ARG A 73 -7.52 6.48 -0.59
CA ARG A 73 -7.42 6.49 0.88
C ARG A 73 -7.82 5.16 1.48
N LEU A 74 -8.88 4.52 0.95
CA LEU A 74 -9.31 3.18 1.38
C LEU A 74 -8.29 2.11 1.00
N GLN A 75 -7.72 2.19 -0.21
CA GLN A 75 -6.66 1.28 -0.69
C GLN A 75 -5.40 1.37 0.17
N LEU A 76 -4.94 2.59 0.49
CA LEU A 76 -3.82 2.80 1.41
C LEU A 76 -4.15 2.26 2.80
N SER A 77 -5.35 2.55 3.29
CA SER A 77 -5.82 2.08 4.60
C SER A 77 -5.80 0.56 4.68
N LEU A 78 -6.23 -0.15 3.62
CA LEU A 78 -6.18 -1.61 3.56
C LEU A 78 -4.73 -2.12 3.62
N ALA A 79 -3.81 -1.55 2.84
CA ALA A 79 -2.39 -1.92 2.85
C ALA A 79 -1.77 -1.75 4.25
N ILE A 80 -2.06 -0.63 4.92
CA ILE A 80 -1.62 -0.37 6.30
C ILE A 80 -2.20 -1.41 7.27
N LEU A 81 -3.49 -1.76 7.12
CA LEU A 81 -4.13 -2.76 7.96
C LEU A 81 -3.54 -4.16 7.77
N ILE A 82 -3.24 -4.54 6.53
CA ILE A 82 -2.57 -5.80 6.18
C ILE A 82 -1.20 -5.86 6.87
N LYS A 83 -0.37 -4.83 6.72
CA LYS A 83 0.94 -4.74 7.39
C LYS A 83 0.84 -4.86 8.90
N ARG A 84 -0.17 -4.23 9.51
CA ARG A 84 -0.41 -4.30 10.97
C ARG A 84 -0.92 -5.66 11.44
N LYS A 85 -1.62 -6.41 10.59
CA LYS A 85 -2.23 -7.69 10.94
C LYS A 85 -1.28 -8.86 10.75
N PHE A 86 -0.39 -8.79 9.77
CA PHE A 86 0.45 -9.90 9.35
C PHE A 86 1.93 -9.54 9.48
N GLU A 87 2.61 -10.19 10.43
CA GLU A 87 4.03 -9.93 10.73
C GLU A 87 4.97 -10.23 9.55
N TRP A 88 4.54 -11.13 8.66
CA TRP A 88 5.25 -11.48 7.43
C TRP A 88 5.12 -10.41 6.33
N ILE A 89 4.34 -9.36 6.54
CA ILE A 89 4.33 -8.18 5.65
C ILE A 89 5.41 -7.21 6.11
N GLY A 90 6.43 -7.06 5.28
CA GLY A 90 7.54 -6.14 5.44
C GLY A 90 7.20 -4.71 5.05
N ASP A 91 8.20 -4.02 4.52
CA ASP A 91 8.10 -2.61 4.16
C ASP A 91 7.11 -2.39 3.02
N ILE A 92 6.38 -1.27 3.11
CA ILE A 92 5.48 -0.82 2.04
C ILE A 92 6.23 0.27 1.27
N MET A 93 6.47 0.02 -0.01
CA MET A 93 7.06 0.98 -0.94
C MET A 93 6.00 1.48 -1.90
N ILE A 94 5.91 2.80 -2.11
CA ILE A 94 4.86 3.41 -2.93
C ILE A 94 5.53 4.27 -3.99
N PHE A 95 5.22 4.02 -5.26
CA PHE A 95 5.51 4.98 -6.31
C PHE A 95 4.26 5.77 -6.66
N TYR A 96 4.40 7.10 -6.72
CA TYR A 96 3.32 8.00 -7.11
C TYR A 96 3.84 9.06 -8.06
N LEU A 97 3.24 9.17 -9.25
CA LEU A 97 3.75 9.99 -10.35
C LEU A 97 3.70 11.50 -10.05
N VAL A 98 2.76 11.93 -9.22
CA VAL A 98 2.53 13.34 -8.87
C VAL A 98 2.85 13.52 -7.39
N LEU A 99 4.12 13.49 -7.01
CA LEU A 99 4.52 13.63 -5.60
C LEU A 99 4.19 15.03 -5.06
N ALA A 100 2.95 15.22 -4.62
CA ALA A 100 2.61 16.32 -3.74
C ALA A 100 3.36 16.11 -2.41
N THR A 101 4.08 17.14 -1.95
CA THR A 101 4.86 17.09 -0.71
C THR A 101 4.02 16.65 0.48
N THR A 102 2.73 17.06 0.52
CA THR A 102 1.76 16.67 1.55
C THR A 102 1.49 15.17 1.56
N GLU A 103 1.22 14.56 0.40
CA GLU A 103 0.90 13.13 0.31
C GLU A 103 2.12 12.29 0.65
N THR A 104 3.31 12.72 0.21
CA THR A 104 4.59 12.08 0.53
C THR A 104 4.79 11.99 2.05
N ARG A 105 4.66 13.10 2.76
CA ARG A 105 4.77 13.13 4.23
C ARG A 105 3.71 12.27 4.91
N VAL A 106 2.48 12.26 4.40
CA VAL A 106 1.43 11.40 4.96
C VAL A 106 1.76 9.92 4.75
N PHE A 107 2.26 9.50 3.58
CA PHE A 107 2.72 8.12 3.36
C PHE A 107 3.81 7.74 4.37
N GLU A 108 4.82 8.59 4.53
CA GLU A 108 5.94 8.39 5.46
C GLU A 108 5.47 8.33 6.93
N ALA A 109 4.53 9.19 7.32
CA ALA A 109 3.93 9.18 8.66
C ALA A 109 3.16 7.89 8.97
N PHE A 110 2.70 7.17 7.94
CA PHE A 110 2.10 5.82 8.08
C PHE A 110 3.11 4.68 7.93
N GLY A 111 4.41 4.98 7.83
CA GLY A 111 5.49 3.99 7.73
C GLY A 111 5.64 3.40 6.33
N CYS A 112 5.23 4.12 5.29
CA CYS A 112 5.47 3.75 3.90
C CYS A 112 6.71 4.50 3.37
N HIS A 113 7.48 3.85 2.50
CA HIS A 113 8.60 4.47 1.81
C HIS A 113 8.17 4.94 0.43
N VAL A 114 8.36 6.22 0.14
CA VAL A 114 8.03 6.77 -1.18
C VAL A 114 9.22 6.56 -2.12
N LEU A 115 8.96 5.93 -3.25
CA LEU A 115 9.96 5.68 -4.28
C LEU A 115 10.18 6.96 -5.09
N SER A 116 11.44 7.38 -5.20
CA SER A 116 11.84 8.56 -5.98
C SER A 116 11.97 8.28 -7.47
N VAL A 117 12.04 7.00 -7.87
CA VAL A 117 12.24 6.58 -9.26
C VAL A 117 10.98 5.90 -9.77
N ASN A 118 10.54 6.29 -10.97
CA ASN A 118 9.50 5.57 -11.69
C ASN A 118 10.09 4.27 -12.25
N GLU A 119 9.73 3.15 -11.64
CA GLU A 119 10.17 1.83 -12.09
C GLU A 119 9.33 1.31 -13.27
N HIS A 120 8.28 2.02 -13.69
CA HIS A 120 7.36 1.63 -14.76
C HIS A 120 6.74 0.24 -14.55
N GLY A 121 6.58 -0.19 -13.29
CA GLY A 121 6.12 -1.54 -12.97
C GLY A 121 7.13 -2.65 -13.30
N ARG A 122 8.39 -2.32 -13.60
CA ARG A 122 9.47 -3.26 -13.99
C ARG A 122 10.39 -3.63 -12.84
N ARG A 123 9.93 -3.50 -11.59
CA ARG A 123 10.74 -3.88 -10.45
C ARG A 123 10.95 -5.38 -10.46
N GLN A 124 12.21 -5.79 -10.49
CA GLN A 124 12.57 -7.19 -10.32
C GLN A 124 12.32 -7.65 -8.87
N ALA A 125 11.54 -8.71 -8.71
CA ALA A 125 11.23 -9.30 -7.40
C ALA A 125 12.36 -10.26 -6.94
N LEU A 126 13.51 -9.69 -6.55
CA LEU A 126 14.66 -10.47 -6.06
C LEU A 126 14.43 -11.15 -4.70
N LYS A 127 13.40 -10.73 -3.98
CA LYS A 127 12.94 -11.27 -2.71
C LYS A 127 11.41 -11.39 -2.73
N PRO A 128 10.79 -12.17 -1.84
CA PRO A 128 9.33 -12.29 -1.75
C PRO A 128 8.67 -10.92 -1.72
N THR A 129 7.83 -10.66 -2.72
CA THR A 129 7.28 -9.32 -2.98
C THR A 129 5.81 -9.43 -3.33
N ILE A 130 5.00 -8.59 -2.70
CA ILE A 130 3.60 -8.36 -3.07
C ILE A 130 3.55 -7.11 -3.91
N PHE A 131 3.11 -7.23 -5.16
CA PHE A 131 2.72 -6.08 -5.96
C PHE A 131 1.24 -5.78 -5.73
N PHE A 132 0.95 -4.63 -5.13
CA PHE A 132 -0.42 -4.13 -4.96
C PHE A 132 -0.69 -3.02 -5.96
N MET A 133 -1.46 -3.33 -7.00
CA MET A 133 -1.65 -2.46 -8.17
C MET A 133 -3.13 -2.14 -8.37
N PRO A 134 -3.75 -1.34 -7.50
CA PRO A 134 -5.22 -1.20 -7.50
C PRO A 134 -5.78 -0.40 -8.67
N ARG A 135 -4.99 0.49 -9.30
CA ARG A 135 -5.40 1.27 -10.48
C ARG A 135 -4.23 1.42 -11.46
N CYS A 136 -3.81 0.29 -12.02
CA CYS A 136 -2.79 0.27 -13.06
C CYS A 136 -3.42 -0.06 -14.43
N GLU A 137 -2.84 0.48 -15.49
CA GLU A 137 -3.13 0.07 -16.86
C GLU A 137 -2.61 -1.36 -17.10
N ALA A 138 -3.25 -2.09 -18.01
CA ALA A 138 -2.89 -3.49 -18.33
C ALA A 138 -1.38 -3.65 -18.62
N VAL A 139 -0.79 -2.70 -19.34
CA VAL A 139 0.63 -2.68 -19.72
C VAL A 139 1.60 -2.72 -18.52
N LEU A 140 1.17 -2.26 -17.34
CA LEU A 140 2.01 -2.34 -16.14
C LEU A 140 2.03 -3.74 -15.53
N TYR A 141 0.98 -4.55 -15.74
CA TYR A 141 0.96 -5.94 -15.30
C TYR A 141 1.84 -6.83 -16.19
N ASP A 142 1.94 -6.53 -17.48
CA ASP A 142 2.83 -7.25 -18.41
C ASP A 142 4.29 -7.14 -17.97
N ASN A 143 4.68 -6.07 -17.30
CA ASN A 143 6.04 -5.88 -16.78
C ASN A 143 6.35 -6.75 -15.53
N LEU A 144 5.36 -7.46 -14.98
CA LEU A 144 5.51 -8.36 -13.83
C LEU A 144 5.50 -9.86 -14.22
N LEU A 145 5.30 -10.17 -15.50
CA LEU A 145 5.32 -11.53 -16.06
C LEU A 145 6.69 -11.85 -16.67
#